data_AF-A0A0U1D9P9-F1
#
_entry.id   AF-A0A0U1D9P9-F1
#
_cell.length_a   1.000
_cell.length_b   1.000
_cell.length_c   1.000
_cell.angle_alpha   90.00
_cell.angle_beta   90.00
_cell.angle_gamma   90.00
#
_symmetry.space_group_name_H-M   'P 1'
#
loop_
_entity.id
_entity.type
_entity.pdbx_description
1 polymer ?
#
loop_
_entity_poly.entity_id
_entity_poly.type
_entity_poly.pdbx_seq_one_letter_code
_entity_poly.pdbx_strand_id
1 'polypeptide(L)'
;MIPLARRTRRVPTSHSLPSGHSASAAAFAVGVGLESAPTGLPLALLAGLVGLSRVATGAHYPGDVFAGFGIGAAIAILGARIVPTIPAARLPRSEPLRYRTDPRPDGTGVALVINPASGDGTGARIIDDVRKALPQAEIIELGDGDDIEAVLRETAARTEVLAVGGGDGTVACAAGIAVEAGVPLAVFPGGTFNHFAKDIGCESVARTVKAIADGSAAYVDLVCLNEERMVINTASIGAYPKYVRTREKLEHRMGKRLAGMYALYLTLRREAPVRISYDDKTLETELFFLGNSTYFPSGFAPSQRPRLDDGLIDVRILETGRRLSRLRIATAMVLGRLERSPLYHELQVPEFRFVAVDGPTTVAHDGEVGEALSEASFSVRYRALPVFRPLP
;
A
#
# COMPACT_ATOMS: atom_id res chain seq x y z
N MET A 1 23.60 -12.98 -54.25
CA MET A 1 22.49 -13.84 -54.74
C MET A 1 22.18 -14.89 -53.66
N ILE A 2 20.92 -15.10 -53.31
CA ILE A 2 20.51 -16.08 -52.27
C ILE A 2 20.46 -17.49 -52.91
N PRO A 3 21.03 -18.53 -52.27
CA PRO A 3 20.98 -19.91 -52.76
C PRO A 3 19.54 -20.41 -53.01
N LEU A 4 19.33 -21.13 -54.13
CA LEU A 4 18.03 -21.64 -54.57
C LEU A 4 17.28 -22.46 -53.50
N ALA A 5 18.01 -23.18 -52.64
CA ALA A 5 17.43 -24.01 -51.57
C ALA A 5 16.78 -23.20 -50.42
N ARG A 6 17.04 -21.88 -50.31
CA ARG A 6 16.50 -21.01 -49.26
C ARG A 6 15.38 -20.09 -49.75
N ARG A 7 15.01 -20.16 -51.04
CA ARG A 7 13.90 -19.37 -51.60
C ARG A 7 12.57 -20.07 -51.31
N THR A 8 11.65 -19.37 -50.68
CA THR A 8 10.27 -19.84 -50.53
C THR A 8 9.62 -19.99 -51.91
N ARG A 9 8.92 -21.12 -52.15
CA ARG A 9 8.27 -21.43 -53.44
C ARG A 9 7.22 -20.38 -53.90
N ARG A 10 6.76 -19.51 -52.99
CA ARG A 10 5.93 -18.34 -53.31
C ARG A 10 6.68 -17.08 -52.87
N VAL A 11 6.91 -16.18 -53.82
CA VAL A 11 7.42 -14.84 -53.57
C VAL A 11 6.20 -13.95 -53.28
N PRO A 12 6.14 -13.24 -52.14
CA PRO A 12 5.10 -12.26 -51.90
C PRO A 12 5.16 -11.17 -52.97
N THR A 13 4.05 -10.90 -53.65
CA THR A 13 3.95 -9.90 -54.73
C THR A 13 3.72 -8.48 -54.22
N SER A 14 3.62 -8.28 -52.89
CA SER A 14 3.41 -6.96 -52.29
C SER A 14 4.65 -6.45 -51.57
N HIS A 15 5.04 -5.22 -51.90
CA HIS A 15 6.02 -4.44 -51.16
C HIS A 15 5.42 -3.98 -49.83
N SER A 16 5.42 -4.85 -48.82
CA SER A 16 5.10 -4.43 -47.44
C SER A 16 6.34 -3.77 -46.82
N LEU A 17 6.58 -2.54 -47.26
CA LEU A 17 7.39 -1.57 -46.54
C LEU A 17 6.51 -0.95 -45.44
N PRO A 18 6.86 -1.02 -44.15
CA PRO A 18 7.98 -1.74 -43.51
C PRO A 18 7.63 -3.18 -43.10
N SER A 19 8.61 -3.99 -42.71
CA SER A 19 8.36 -5.38 -42.28
C SER A 19 7.59 -5.44 -40.95
N GLY A 20 6.32 -5.83 -41.00
CA GLY A 20 5.46 -5.94 -39.80
C GLY A 20 5.95 -6.94 -38.76
N HIS A 21 6.60 -8.04 -39.18
CA HIS A 21 7.16 -9.03 -38.24
C HIS A 21 8.32 -8.45 -37.44
N SER A 22 9.21 -7.70 -38.11
CA SER A 22 10.31 -6.98 -37.47
C SER A 22 9.77 -5.88 -36.55
N ALA A 23 8.76 -5.13 -36.99
CA ALA A 23 8.13 -4.09 -36.17
C ALA A 23 7.50 -4.64 -34.88
N SER A 24 6.69 -5.70 -34.96
CA SER A 24 6.08 -6.31 -33.78
C SER A 24 7.12 -6.93 -32.84
N ALA A 25 8.14 -7.59 -33.38
CA ALA A 25 9.21 -8.21 -32.59
C ALA A 25 10.05 -7.15 -31.84
N ALA A 26 10.42 -6.05 -32.51
CA ALA A 26 11.12 -4.95 -31.86
C ALA A 26 10.24 -4.22 -30.84
N ALA A 27 8.97 -3.96 -31.15
CA ALA A 27 8.06 -3.32 -30.22
C ALA A 27 7.93 -4.12 -28.91
N PHE A 28 7.78 -5.44 -29.02
CA PHE A 28 7.71 -6.32 -27.86
C PHE A 28 9.03 -6.40 -27.08
N ALA A 29 10.16 -6.63 -27.78
CA ALA A 29 11.46 -6.75 -27.13
C ALA A 29 11.89 -5.45 -26.42
N VAL A 30 11.70 -4.29 -27.07
CA VAL A 30 11.99 -2.97 -26.48
C VAL A 30 11.01 -2.68 -25.35
N GLY A 31 9.72 -2.96 -25.52
CA GLY A 31 8.72 -2.78 -24.45
C GLY A 31 9.08 -3.57 -23.18
N VAL A 32 9.42 -4.86 -23.32
CA VAL A 32 9.85 -5.68 -22.18
C VAL A 32 11.20 -5.21 -21.63
N GLY A 33 12.14 -4.78 -22.47
CA GLY A 33 13.43 -4.28 -22.03
C GLY A 33 13.35 -2.97 -21.23
N LEU A 34 12.32 -2.15 -21.48
CA LEU A 34 12.04 -0.95 -20.69
C LEU A 34 11.50 -1.28 -19.28
N GLU A 35 10.90 -2.46 -19.09
CA GLU A 35 10.42 -2.95 -17.79
C GLU A 35 11.49 -3.76 -17.05
N SER A 36 12.27 -4.55 -17.79
CA SER A 36 13.30 -5.45 -17.24
C SER A 36 14.41 -5.68 -18.26
N ALA A 37 15.55 -5.02 -18.05
CA ALA A 37 16.73 -5.18 -18.90
C ALA A 37 17.22 -6.65 -19.02
N PRO A 38 17.25 -7.47 -17.96
CA PRO A 38 17.70 -8.87 -18.04
C PRO A 38 16.84 -9.75 -18.94
N THR A 39 15.54 -9.50 -19.02
CA THR A 39 14.61 -10.24 -19.90
C THR A 39 14.49 -9.61 -21.28
N GLY A 40 14.71 -8.30 -21.39
CA GLY A 40 14.73 -7.58 -22.67
C GLY A 40 15.87 -8.03 -23.60
N LEU A 41 17.06 -8.30 -23.06
CA LEU A 41 18.22 -8.71 -23.85
C LEU A 41 18.00 -10.01 -24.66
N PRO A 42 17.57 -11.14 -24.07
CA PRO A 42 17.30 -12.36 -24.84
C PRO A 42 16.16 -12.16 -25.85
N LEU A 43 15.15 -11.34 -25.53
CA LEU A 43 14.07 -11.01 -26.47
C LEU A 43 14.55 -10.14 -27.64
N ALA A 44 15.49 -9.23 -27.42
CA ALA A 44 16.10 -8.43 -28.49
C ALA A 44 16.92 -9.31 -29.44
N LEU A 45 17.64 -10.31 -28.91
CA LEU A 45 18.34 -11.31 -29.71
C LEU A 45 17.36 -12.14 -30.56
N LEU A 46 16.25 -12.59 -29.96
CA LEU A 46 15.17 -13.27 -30.68
C LEU A 46 14.55 -12.39 -31.77
N ALA A 47 14.29 -11.11 -31.50
CA ALA A 47 13.80 -10.15 -32.50
C ALA A 47 14.80 -9.99 -33.65
N GLY A 48 16.11 -9.95 -33.34
CA GLY A 48 17.19 -9.97 -34.34
C GLY A 48 17.15 -11.23 -35.22
N LEU A 49 16.95 -12.41 -34.63
CA LEU A 49 16.79 -13.67 -35.36
C LEU A 49 15.55 -13.69 -36.25
N VAL A 50 14.44 -13.10 -35.79
CA VAL A 50 13.23 -12.91 -36.62
C VAL A 50 13.58 -12.05 -37.83
N GLY A 51 14.24 -10.92 -37.66
CA GLY A 51 14.68 -10.06 -38.77
C GLY A 51 15.64 -10.78 -39.73
N LEU A 52 16.62 -11.50 -39.20
CA LEU A 52 17.58 -12.28 -39.99
C LEU A 52 16.86 -13.35 -40.83
N SER A 53 15.87 -14.04 -40.25
CA SER A 53 15.04 -15.02 -40.95
C SER A 53 14.29 -14.40 -42.13
N ARG A 54 13.75 -13.18 -41.99
CA ARG A 54 13.05 -12.47 -43.07
C ARG A 54 13.96 -12.09 -44.24
N VAL A 55 15.21 -11.71 -43.95
CA VAL A 55 16.24 -11.45 -44.98
C VAL A 55 16.72 -12.76 -45.62
N ALA A 56 17.01 -13.77 -44.80
CA ALA A 56 17.57 -15.05 -45.26
C ALA A 56 16.61 -15.85 -46.15
N THR A 57 15.31 -15.76 -45.90
CA THR A 57 14.25 -16.37 -46.73
C THR A 57 13.93 -15.56 -47.99
N GLY A 58 14.51 -14.36 -48.13
CA GLY A 58 14.23 -13.43 -49.23
C GLY A 58 12.84 -12.80 -49.16
N ALA A 59 12.18 -12.84 -48.00
CA ALA A 59 10.85 -12.27 -47.82
C ALA A 59 10.86 -10.73 -47.75
N HIS A 60 11.97 -10.12 -47.34
CA HIS A 60 12.16 -8.67 -47.25
C HIS A 60 13.62 -8.27 -47.51
N TYR A 61 13.84 -7.03 -47.95
CA TYR A 61 15.18 -6.45 -48.00
C TYR A 61 15.67 -6.09 -46.60
N PRO A 62 17.00 -6.05 -46.36
CA PRO A 62 17.55 -5.60 -45.08
C PRO A 62 17.02 -4.23 -44.64
N GLY A 63 16.83 -3.29 -45.57
CA GLY A 63 16.27 -1.97 -45.31
C GLY A 63 14.85 -2.02 -44.70
N ASP A 64 13.97 -2.88 -45.23
CA ASP A 64 12.60 -3.03 -44.75
C ASP A 64 12.53 -3.57 -43.32
N VAL A 65 13.50 -4.42 -42.96
CA VAL A 65 13.66 -5.02 -41.63
C VAL A 65 14.18 -3.98 -40.63
N PHE A 66 15.20 -3.20 -41.00
CA PHE A 66 15.70 -2.10 -40.16
C PHE A 66 14.64 -1.02 -39.95
N ALA A 67 13.90 -0.63 -40.99
CA ALA A 67 12.79 0.31 -40.89
C ALA A 67 11.68 -0.23 -39.97
N GLY A 68 11.35 -1.52 -40.09
CA GLY A 68 10.43 -2.20 -39.19
C GLY A 68 10.88 -2.15 -37.73
N PHE A 69 12.13 -2.50 -37.45
CA PHE A 69 12.71 -2.42 -36.11
C PHE A 69 12.66 -1.00 -35.54
N GLY A 70 13.02 0.01 -36.34
CA GLY A 70 12.97 1.41 -35.94
C GLY A 70 11.56 1.86 -35.54
N ILE A 71 10.55 1.52 -36.35
CA ILE A 71 9.15 1.85 -36.07
C ILE A 71 8.65 1.13 -34.83
N GLY A 72 8.93 -0.17 -34.70
CA GLY A 72 8.55 -0.96 -33.52
C GLY A 72 9.15 -0.40 -32.24
N ALA A 73 10.44 -0.10 -32.24
CA ALA A 73 11.14 0.52 -31.11
C ALA A 73 10.59 1.91 -30.78
N ALA A 74 10.32 2.75 -31.79
CA ALA A 74 9.76 4.07 -31.60
C ALA A 74 8.35 4.02 -30.98
N ILE A 75 7.49 3.10 -31.44
CA ILE A 75 6.17 2.87 -30.86
C ILE A 75 6.30 2.40 -29.41
N ALA A 76 7.21 1.49 -29.10
CA ALA A 76 7.44 1.03 -27.73
C ALA A 76 7.93 2.16 -26.81
N ILE A 77 8.88 2.97 -27.27
CA ILE A 77 9.39 4.13 -26.50
C ILE A 77 8.28 5.17 -26.30
N LEU A 78 7.52 5.51 -27.34
CA LEU A 78 6.41 6.46 -27.25
C LEU A 78 5.29 5.92 -26.36
N GLY A 79 4.99 4.63 -26.47
CA GLY A 79 4.06 3.90 -25.61
C GLY A 79 4.50 3.95 -24.15
N ALA A 80 5.78 3.74 -23.86
CA ALA A 80 6.35 3.86 -22.51
C ALA A 80 6.37 5.32 -22.01
N ARG A 81 6.41 6.32 -22.91
CA ARG A 81 6.18 7.71 -22.49
C ARG A 81 4.73 7.91 -22.07
N ILE A 82 3.77 7.28 -22.76
CA ILE A 82 2.32 7.35 -22.50
C ILE A 82 1.94 6.60 -21.23
N VAL A 83 2.40 5.35 -21.07
CA VAL A 83 2.24 4.53 -19.89
C VAL A 83 3.63 4.27 -19.33
N PRO A 84 4.15 5.13 -18.43
CA PRO A 84 5.47 4.93 -17.84
C PRO A 84 5.55 3.54 -17.21
N THR A 85 6.67 2.86 -17.45
CA THR A 85 7.02 1.64 -16.73
C THR A 85 7.04 2.00 -15.26
N ILE A 86 6.26 1.31 -14.43
CA ILE A 86 6.23 1.59 -12.99
C ILE A 86 7.58 1.11 -12.49
N PRO A 87 8.52 1.99 -12.12
CA PRO A 87 9.71 1.53 -11.46
C PRO A 87 9.19 0.85 -10.20
N ALA A 88 9.46 -0.44 -10.03
CA ALA A 88 9.39 -1.03 -8.70
C ALA A 88 10.40 -0.24 -7.88
N ALA A 89 9.95 0.83 -7.22
CA ALA A 89 10.79 1.67 -6.39
C ALA A 89 11.52 0.71 -5.47
N ARG A 90 12.84 0.60 -5.62
CA ARG A 90 13.66 -0.12 -4.66
C ARG A 90 13.68 0.77 -3.44
N LEU A 91 12.75 0.51 -2.56
CA LEU A 91 12.60 1.22 -1.31
C LEU A 91 13.89 1.01 -0.51
N PRO A 92 14.56 2.08 -0.06
CA PRO A 92 15.74 1.95 0.77
C PRO A 92 15.37 1.20 2.05
N ARG A 93 15.87 -0.03 2.18
CA ARG A 93 15.81 -0.82 3.41
C ARG A 93 16.89 -0.32 4.36
N SER A 94 16.70 0.84 4.98
CA SER A 94 17.54 1.16 6.14
C SER A 94 17.06 0.32 7.32
N GLU A 95 18.00 -0.10 8.17
CA GLU A 95 17.64 -0.82 9.40
C GLU A 95 16.75 0.07 10.29
N PRO A 96 15.69 -0.51 10.90
CA PRO A 96 14.83 0.24 11.80
C PRO A 96 15.59 0.62 13.08
N LEU A 97 15.20 1.72 13.72
CA LEU A 97 15.78 2.08 15.02
C LEU A 97 15.36 1.03 16.06
N ARG A 98 16.31 0.23 16.52
CA ARG A 98 16.07 -0.83 17.50
C ARG A 98 15.78 -0.22 18.89
N TYR A 99 14.75 -0.75 19.54
CA TYR A 99 14.52 -0.52 20.95
C TYR A 99 15.31 -1.58 21.74
N ARG A 100 16.17 -1.14 22.66
CA ARG A 100 16.94 -2.07 23.49
C ARG A 100 16.03 -2.59 24.59
N THR A 101 15.76 -3.88 24.58
CA THR A 101 14.99 -4.55 25.61
C THR A 101 15.56 -5.95 25.84
N ASP A 102 15.46 -6.44 27.07
CA ASP A 102 16.00 -7.74 27.41
C ASP A 102 15.14 -8.88 26.81
N PRO A 103 15.77 -9.99 26.38
CA PRO A 103 15.07 -11.20 25.96
C PRO A 103 14.16 -11.74 27.08
N ARG A 104 12.92 -12.11 26.74
CA ARG A 104 11.92 -12.63 27.68
C ARG A 104 11.41 -14.00 27.24
N PRO A 105 12.25 -15.06 27.27
CA PRO A 105 11.88 -16.38 26.73
C PRO A 105 10.65 -16.97 27.41
N ASP A 106 10.45 -16.67 28.71
CA ASP A 106 9.32 -17.19 29.49
C ASP A 106 8.17 -16.17 29.62
N GLY A 107 8.30 -14.96 29.08
CA GLY A 107 7.29 -13.90 29.17
C GLY A 107 7.29 -13.06 30.44
N THR A 108 8.36 -13.09 31.23
CA THR A 108 8.48 -12.30 32.48
C THR A 108 8.25 -10.81 32.23
N GLY A 109 7.35 -10.19 32.98
CA GLY A 109 7.03 -8.75 32.86
C GLY A 109 6.11 -8.38 31.70
N VAL A 110 5.63 -9.36 30.93
CA VAL A 110 4.65 -9.18 29.85
C VAL A 110 3.25 -9.37 30.39
N ALA A 111 2.34 -8.43 30.09
CA ALA A 111 0.92 -8.61 30.35
C ALA A 111 0.10 -8.47 29.07
N LEU A 112 -0.62 -9.54 28.72
CA LEU A 112 -1.49 -9.62 27.56
C LEU A 112 -2.91 -9.24 27.95
N VAL A 113 -3.42 -8.16 27.37
CA VAL A 113 -4.85 -7.80 27.39
C VAL A 113 -5.50 -8.30 26.11
N ILE A 114 -6.52 -9.14 26.22
CA ILE A 114 -7.16 -9.77 25.06
C ILE A 114 -8.64 -10.04 25.32
N ASN A 115 -9.49 -9.79 24.31
CA ASN A 115 -10.88 -10.23 24.35
C ASN A 115 -10.99 -11.64 23.73
N PRO A 116 -11.38 -12.67 24.49
CA PRO A 116 -11.51 -14.05 23.99
C PRO A 116 -12.44 -14.21 22.79
N ALA A 117 -13.48 -13.37 22.68
CA ALA A 117 -14.46 -13.40 21.60
C ALA A 117 -13.97 -12.72 20.30
N SER A 118 -12.80 -12.08 20.31
CA SER A 118 -12.26 -11.41 19.12
C SER A 118 -11.99 -12.38 17.97
N GLY A 119 -12.28 -11.92 16.75
CA GLY A 119 -11.95 -12.63 15.50
C GLY A 119 -12.60 -14.00 15.40
N ASP A 120 -13.90 -14.11 15.71
CA ASP A 120 -14.69 -15.35 15.68
C ASP A 120 -14.08 -16.49 16.54
N GLY A 121 -13.59 -16.14 17.73
CA GLY A 121 -12.98 -17.10 18.67
C GLY A 121 -11.49 -17.36 18.45
N THR A 122 -10.82 -16.54 17.61
CA THR A 122 -9.36 -16.55 17.48
C THR A 122 -8.69 -16.12 18.78
N GLY A 123 -9.30 -15.21 19.55
CA GLY A 123 -8.78 -14.75 20.84
C GLY A 123 -8.46 -15.87 21.83
N ALA A 124 -9.35 -16.84 21.99
CA ALA A 124 -9.14 -18.00 22.85
C ALA A 124 -7.91 -18.84 22.45
N ARG A 125 -7.66 -19.00 21.15
CA ARG A 125 -6.47 -19.72 20.64
C ARG A 125 -5.19 -18.96 20.94
N ILE A 126 -5.21 -17.63 20.82
CA ILE A 126 -4.07 -16.77 21.17
C ILE A 126 -3.73 -16.95 22.66
N ILE A 127 -4.74 -16.95 23.54
CA ILE A 127 -4.53 -17.18 24.98
C ILE A 127 -3.84 -18.52 25.23
N ASP A 128 -4.32 -19.60 24.62
CA ASP A 128 -3.74 -20.93 24.80
C ASP A 128 -2.29 -21.02 24.29
N ASP A 129 -2.02 -20.42 23.13
CA ASP A 129 -0.68 -20.41 22.54
C ASP A 129 0.29 -19.55 23.35
N VAL A 130 -0.16 -18.40 23.88
CA VAL A 130 0.64 -17.53 24.75
C VAL A 130 0.89 -18.20 26.09
N ARG A 131 -0.10 -18.85 26.73
CA ARG A 131 0.12 -19.60 27.98
C ARG A 131 1.17 -20.69 27.83
N LYS A 132 1.21 -21.38 26.68
CA LYS A 132 2.19 -22.43 26.40
C LYS A 132 3.59 -21.88 26.15
N ALA A 133 3.68 -20.78 25.43
CA ALA A 133 4.98 -20.27 24.97
C ALA A 133 5.60 -19.22 25.90
N LEU A 134 4.79 -18.51 26.68
CA LEU A 134 5.17 -17.46 27.62
C LEU A 134 4.51 -17.73 28.99
N PRO A 135 4.94 -18.78 29.72
CA PRO A 135 4.26 -19.25 30.93
C PRO A 135 4.23 -18.25 32.09
N GLN A 136 5.13 -17.26 32.11
CA GLN A 136 5.17 -16.20 33.12
C GLN A 136 4.48 -14.90 32.68
N ALA A 137 3.89 -14.86 31.46
CA ALA A 137 3.11 -13.72 31.04
C ALA A 137 1.77 -13.67 31.80
N GLU A 138 1.41 -12.48 32.27
CA GLU A 138 0.09 -12.23 32.83
C GLU A 138 -0.94 -12.13 31.68
N ILE A 139 -2.11 -12.76 31.83
CA ILE A 139 -3.16 -12.70 30.81
C ILE A 139 -4.42 -12.13 31.46
N ILE A 140 -4.85 -10.98 30.96
CA ILE A 140 -6.08 -10.31 31.32
C ILE A 140 -7.09 -10.53 30.19
N GLU A 141 -8.12 -11.31 30.50
CA GLU A 141 -9.23 -11.60 29.59
C GLU A 141 -10.31 -10.53 29.76
N LEU A 142 -10.61 -9.79 28.69
CA LEU A 142 -11.67 -8.78 28.68
C LEU A 142 -13.05 -9.46 28.57
N GLY A 143 -13.96 -9.10 29.45
CA GLY A 143 -15.36 -9.53 29.44
C GLY A 143 -16.30 -8.59 28.68
N ASP A 144 -17.55 -9.01 28.53
CA ASP A 144 -18.61 -8.19 27.92
C ASP A 144 -18.93 -6.99 28.82
N GLY A 145 -18.62 -5.78 28.35
CA GLY A 145 -18.89 -4.52 29.06
C GLY A 145 -17.71 -3.92 29.82
N ASP A 146 -16.54 -4.56 29.79
CA ASP A 146 -15.31 -3.98 30.33
C ASP A 146 -14.88 -2.75 29.54
N ASP A 147 -14.42 -1.73 30.25
CA ASP A 147 -13.75 -0.59 29.65
C ASP A 147 -12.31 -0.98 29.27
N ILE A 148 -12.13 -1.28 27.98
CA ILE A 148 -10.86 -1.69 27.40
C ILE A 148 -9.77 -0.65 27.68
N GLU A 149 -10.09 0.64 27.62
CA GLU A 149 -9.12 1.71 27.84
C GLU A 149 -8.65 1.71 29.29
N ALA A 150 -9.57 1.60 30.25
CA ALA A 150 -9.26 1.55 31.67
C ALA A 150 -8.35 0.35 32.01
N VAL A 151 -8.69 -0.84 31.49
CA VAL A 151 -7.91 -2.07 31.73
C VAL A 151 -6.51 -1.96 31.12
N LEU A 152 -6.40 -1.42 29.90
CA LEU A 152 -5.10 -1.20 29.25
C LEU A 152 -4.25 -0.19 30.03
N ARG A 153 -4.83 0.91 30.54
CA ARG A 153 -4.13 1.92 31.35
C ARG A 153 -3.62 1.33 32.66
N GLU A 154 -4.45 0.59 33.39
CA GLU A 154 -4.06 -0.08 34.62
C GLU A 154 -2.94 -1.10 34.38
N THR A 155 -3.06 -1.88 33.31
CA THR A 155 -2.07 -2.89 32.93
C THR A 155 -0.74 -2.25 32.54
N ALA A 156 -0.77 -1.21 31.72
CA ALA A 156 0.44 -0.50 31.28
C ALA A 156 1.21 0.16 32.43
N ALA A 157 0.51 0.60 33.48
CA ALA A 157 1.13 1.26 34.63
C ALA A 157 1.95 0.30 35.52
N ARG A 158 1.70 -1.02 35.47
CA ARG A 158 2.33 -2.01 36.36
C ARG A 158 3.19 -3.06 35.65
N THR A 159 3.35 -2.95 34.32
CA THR A 159 4.00 -3.97 33.50
C THR A 159 5.21 -3.40 32.77
N GLU A 160 6.14 -4.27 32.38
CA GLU A 160 7.31 -3.86 31.60
C GLU A 160 7.03 -3.89 30.10
N VAL A 161 6.10 -4.75 29.67
CA VAL A 161 5.67 -4.91 28.29
C VAL A 161 4.15 -5.03 28.26
N LEU A 162 3.51 -4.09 27.57
CA LEU A 162 2.08 -4.18 27.28
C LEU A 162 1.88 -5.06 26.04
N ALA A 163 1.22 -6.18 26.19
CA ALA A 163 0.78 -7.01 25.08
C ALA A 163 -0.72 -6.84 24.84
N VAL A 164 -1.14 -6.78 23.58
CA VAL A 164 -2.56 -6.66 23.20
C VAL A 164 -2.93 -7.69 22.13
N GLY A 165 -4.08 -8.33 22.31
CA GLY A 165 -4.68 -9.22 21.33
C GLY A 165 -6.07 -8.72 20.93
N GLY A 166 -6.23 -8.31 19.68
CA GLY A 166 -7.50 -7.76 19.20
C GLY A 166 -7.45 -7.30 17.75
N GLY A 167 -8.47 -6.54 17.34
CA GLY A 167 -8.51 -5.86 16.05
C GLY A 167 -7.73 -4.55 16.03
N ASP A 168 -7.68 -3.90 14.85
CA ASP A 168 -6.90 -2.68 14.66
C ASP A 168 -7.32 -1.53 15.62
N GLY A 169 -8.61 -1.39 15.95
CA GLY A 169 -9.09 -0.40 16.92
C GLY A 169 -8.58 -0.64 18.35
N THR A 170 -8.61 -1.89 18.83
CA THR A 170 -8.05 -2.26 20.16
C THR A 170 -6.55 -2.00 20.21
N VAL A 171 -5.84 -2.31 19.12
CA VAL A 171 -4.41 -2.06 19.00
C VAL A 171 -4.11 -0.56 18.99
N ALA A 172 -4.98 0.28 18.42
CA ALA A 172 -4.80 1.73 18.37
C ALA A 172 -4.91 2.37 19.76
N CYS A 173 -5.92 1.94 20.52
CA CYS A 173 -6.08 2.31 21.92
C CYS A 173 -4.85 1.90 22.75
N ALA A 174 -4.41 0.64 22.62
CA ALA A 174 -3.23 0.14 23.33
C ALA A 174 -1.94 0.85 22.94
N ALA A 175 -1.78 1.24 21.67
CA ALA A 175 -0.63 2.01 21.19
C ALA A 175 -0.56 3.40 21.83
N GLY A 176 -1.68 4.11 21.94
CA GLY A 176 -1.72 5.40 22.63
C GLY A 176 -1.33 5.28 24.10
N ILE A 177 -1.92 4.32 24.80
CA ILE A 177 -1.64 4.06 26.21
C ILE A 177 -0.18 3.63 26.44
N ALA A 178 0.37 2.79 25.56
CA ALA A 178 1.76 2.35 25.64
C ALA A 178 2.74 3.53 25.49
N VAL A 179 2.46 4.49 24.60
CA VAL A 179 3.25 5.72 24.48
C VAL A 179 3.16 6.58 25.73
N GLU A 180 1.95 6.77 26.28
CA GLU A 180 1.75 7.55 27.50
C GLU A 180 2.44 6.94 28.72
N ALA A 181 2.38 5.61 28.86
CA ALA A 181 3.03 4.87 29.94
C ALA A 181 4.54 4.65 29.72
N GLY A 182 5.05 4.91 28.52
CA GLY A 182 6.46 4.71 28.17
C GLY A 182 6.88 3.24 28.12
N VAL A 183 5.95 2.32 27.84
CA VAL A 183 6.21 0.88 27.78
C VAL A 183 6.17 0.35 26.33
N PRO A 184 7.00 -0.64 25.97
CA PRO A 184 6.93 -1.29 24.67
C PRO A 184 5.64 -2.08 24.47
N LEU A 185 5.13 -2.07 23.24
CA LEU A 185 3.92 -2.77 22.84
C LEU A 185 4.24 -4.08 22.09
N ALA A 186 3.57 -5.17 22.46
CA ALA A 186 3.53 -6.40 21.69
C ALA A 186 2.11 -6.63 21.14
N VAL A 187 1.99 -6.96 19.85
CA VAL A 187 0.69 -7.11 19.19
C VAL A 187 0.48 -8.54 18.74
N PHE A 188 -0.64 -9.12 19.14
CA PHE A 188 -1.13 -10.42 18.71
C PHE A 188 -2.30 -10.27 17.74
N PRO A 189 -2.27 -10.92 16.56
CA PRO A 189 -3.29 -10.75 15.52
C PRO A 189 -4.60 -11.44 15.93
N GLY A 190 -5.50 -10.72 16.61
CA GLY A 190 -6.76 -11.24 17.14
C GLY A 190 -8.03 -10.78 16.41
N GLY A 191 -7.91 -9.83 15.47
CA GLY A 191 -9.04 -9.32 14.69
C GLY A 191 -9.15 -9.89 13.28
N THR A 192 -10.09 -9.35 12.49
CA THR A 192 -10.35 -9.81 11.11
C THR A 192 -9.28 -9.37 10.11
N PHE A 193 -8.84 -8.11 10.19
CA PHE A 193 -7.95 -7.52 9.19
C PHE A 193 -6.48 -7.46 9.63
N ASN A 194 -6.21 -7.18 10.91
CA ASN A 194 -4.89 -7.19 11.55
C ASN A 194 -3.83 -6.43 10.73
N HIS A 195 -4.19 -5.25 10.22
CA HIS A 195 -3.31 -4.48 9.35
C HIS A 195 -2.02 -4.08 10.07
N PHE A 196 -2.13 -3.60 11.31
CA PHE A 196 -0.96 -3.18 12.06
C PHE A 196 -0.01 -4.36 12.37
N ALA A 197 -0.57 -5.49 12.81
CA ALA A 197 0.20 -6.70 13.11
C ALA A 197 0.97 -7.22 11.88
N LYS A 198 0.36 -7.14 10.68
CA LYS A 198 1.02 -7.48 9.41
C LYS A 198 2.17 -6.52 9.09
N ASP A 199 1.98 -5.22 9.28
CA ASP A 199 2.97 -4.20 8.94
C ASP A 199 4.22 -4.26 9.84
N ILE A 200 4.05 -4.62 11.10
CA ILE A 200 5.20 -4.89 12.00
C ILE A 200 5.82 -6.27 11.76
N GLY A 201 5.20 -7.15 10.95
CA GLY A 201 5.69 -8.49 10.65
C GLY A 201 5.26 -9.58 11.64
N CYS A 202 4.34 -9.26 12.56
CA CYS A 202 3.74 -10.13 13.57
C CYS A 202 2.41 -10.72 13.09
N GLU A 203 2.42 -11.32 11.90
CA GLU A 203 1.23 -11.92 11.27
C GLU A 203 0.74 -13.21 11.93
N SER A 204 1.49 -13.75 12.90
CA SER A 204 1.11 -14.93 13.68
C SER A 204 1.56 -14.80 15.13
N VAL A 205 0.84 -15.49 16.04
CA VAL A 205 1.17 -15.55 17.48
C VAL A 205 2.62 -15.99 17.70
N ALA A 206 3.07 -17.01 16.98
CA ALA A 206 4.43 -17.53 17.07
C ALA A 206 5.50 -16.47 16.73
N ARG A 207 5.22 -15.55 15.79
CA ARG A 207 6.16 -14.47 15.46
C ARG A 207 6.21 -13.41 16.56
N THR A 208 5.07 -13.04 17.13
CA THR A 208 5.03 -12.11 18.27
C THR A 208 5.75 -12.70 19.48
N VAL A 209 5.45 -13.96 19.83
CA VAL A 209 6.14 -14.70 20.91
C VAL A 209 7.64 -14.73 20.67
N LYS A 210 8.08 -15.07 19.45
CA LYS A 210 9.51 -15.11 19.13
C LYS A 210 10.15 -13.73 19.28
N ALA A 211 9.49 -12.66 18.83
CA ALA A 211 10.01 -11.30 18.98
C ALA A 211 10.17 -10.92 20.47
N ILE A 212 9.22 -11.30 21.32
CA ILE A 212 9.30 -11.11 22.78
C ILE A 212 10.46 -11.93 23.38
N ALA A 213 10.52 -13.22 23.03
CA ALA A 213 11.53 -14.14 23.52
C ALA A 213 12.95 -13.69 23.15
N ASP A 214 13.14 -13.17 21.93
CA ASP A 214 14.43 -12.70 21.42
C ASP A 214 14.77 -11.27 21.88
N GLY A 215 13.84 -10.53 22.52
CA GLY A 215 14.03 -9.11 22.85
C GLY A 215 14.07 -8.21 21.60
N SER A 216 13.42 -8.64 20.52
CA SER A 216 13.46 -8.01 19.21
C SER A 216 12.38 -6.93 19.10
N ALA A 217 12.78 -5.67 19.29
CA ALA A 217 11.88 -4.53 19.23
C ALA A 217 12.46 -3.36 18.42
N ALA A 218 11.58 -2.56 17.82
CA ALA A 218 11.95 -1.35 17.08
C ALA A 218 10.93 -0.24 17.28
N TYR A 219 11.39 1.00 17.11
CA TYR A 219 10.50 2.16 17.14
C TYR A 219 9.68 2.28 15.86
N VAL A 220 8.41 2.64 16.03
CA VAL A 220 7.50 3.01 14.95
C VAL A 220 6.89 4.39 15.22
N ASP A 221 6.46 5.03 14.15
CA ASP A 221 5.73 6.28 14.13
C ASP A 221 4.26 6.03 14.41
N LEU A 222 3.64 6.99 15.08
CA LEU A 222 2.19 7.06 15.24
C LEU A 222 1.69 8.38 14.66
N VAL A 223 0.46 8.39 14.17
CA VAL A 223 -0.21 9.63 13.80
C VAL A 223 -1.15 10.04 14.92
N CYS A 224 -1.05 11.28 15.37
CA CYS A 224 -1.92 11.86 16.38
C CYS A 224 -2.97 12.74 15.70
N LEU A 225 -4.25 12.39 15.89
CA LEU A 225 -5.42 13.14 15.46
C LEU A 225 -5.88 14.06 16.59
N ASN A 226 -5.93 15.36 16.32
CA ASN A 226 -6.41 16.40 17.24
C ASN A 226 -5.76 16.34 18.64
N GLU A 227 -4.48 15.98 18.69
CA GLU A 227 -3.67 15.89 19.93
C GLU A 227 -4.10 14.81 20.95
N GLU A 228 -5.27 14.21 20.79
CA GLU A 228 -5.86 13.27 21.75
C GLU A 228 -5.80 11.81 21.29
N ARG A 229 -6.05 11.54 19.99
CA ARG A 229 -6.26 10.18 19.50
C ARG A 229 -5.11 9.69 18.64
N MET A 230 -4.68 8.46 18.87
CA MET A 230 -3.67 7.82 18.03
C MET A 230 -4.32 7.02 16.89
N VAL A 231 -3.82 7.23 15.69
CA VAL A 231 -4.17 6.51 14.46
C VAL A 231 -2.94 5.74 14.01
N ILE A 232 -3.06 4.43 13.89
CA ILE A 232 -1.88 3.58 13.61
C ILE A 232 -1.72 3.27 12.12
N ASN A 233 -2.82 3.15 11.39
CA ASN A 233 -2.80 2.74 9.99
C ASN A 233 -3.23 3.90 9.11
N THR A 234 -4.53 4.23 9.11
CA THR A 234 -5.09 5.11 8.08
C THR A 234 -6.29 5.90 8.59
N ALA A 235 -6.36 7.17 8.21
CA ALA A 235 -7.58 7.98 8.27
C ALA A 235 -8.08 8.27 6.84
N SER A 236 -9.39 8.42 6.66
CA SER A 236 -9.97 8.70 5.35
C SER A 236 -11.29 9.44 5.46
N ILE A 237 -11.61 10.21 4.42
CA ILE A 237 -12.82 11.03 4.36
C ILE A 237 -13.59 10.72 3.09
N GLY A 238 -14.90 10.86 3.19
CA GLY A 238 -15.81 10.67 2.08
C GLY A 238 -15.85 9.20 1.67
N ALA A 239 -15.75 8.94 0.39
CA ALA A 239 -16.09 7.63 -0.14
C ALA A 239 -14.94 6.62 -0.21
N TYR A 240 -13.81 6.92 0.43
CA TYR A 240 -12.61 6.09 0.34
C TYR A 240 -12.78 4.67 0.93
N PRO A 241 -13.36 4.49 2.14
CA PRO A 241 -13.62 3.14 2.67
C PRO A 241 -14.52 2.31 1.73
N LYS A 242 -15.52 2.96 1.13
CA LYS A 242 -16.43 2.31 0.17
C LYS A 242 -15.72 1.95 -1.14
N TYR A 243 -14.82 2.82 -1.62
CA TYR A 243 -13.96 2.54 -2.77
C TYR A 243 -13.11 1.29 -2.52
N VAL A 244 -12.39 1.21 -1.40
CA VAL A 244 -11.53 0.07 -1.06
C VAL A 244 -12.35 -1.22 -0.96
N ARG A 245 -13.46 -1.21 -0.19
CA ARG A 245 -14.34 -2.38 -0.06
C ARG A 245 -14.92 -2.84 -1.40
N THR A 246 -15.29 -1.91 -2.27
CA THR A 246 -15.82 -2.22 -3.61
C THR A 246 -14.73 -2.81 -4.50
N ARG A 247 -13.51 -2.24 -4.45
CA ARG A 247 -12.35 -2.74 -5.19
C ARG A 247 -12.04 -4.18 -4.80
N GLU A 248 -11.91 -4.49 -3.52
CA GLU A 248 -11.56 -5.83 -3.03
C GLU A 248 -12.59 -6.88 -3.46
N LYS A 249 -13.89 -6.56 -3.39
CA LYS A 249 -14.96 -7.46 -3.88
C LYS A 249 -14.85 -7.74 -5.38
N LEU A 250 -14.44 -6.75 -6.17
CA LEU A 250 -14.31 -6.87 -7.63
C LEU A 250 -12.96 -7.46 -8.05
N GLU A 251 -11.93 -7.36 -7.21
CA GLU A 251 -10.58 -7.80 -7.50
C GLU A 251 -10.53 -9.29 -7.84
N HIS A 252 -11.27 -10.12 -7.09
CA HIS A 252 -11.38 -11.56 -7.34
C HIS A 252 -11.95 -11.93 -8.71
N ARG A 253 -12.73 -11.05 -9.36
CA ARG A 253 -13.41 -11.33 -10.63
C ARG A 253 -12.74 -10.68 -11.85
N MET A 254 -12.12 -9.52 -11.67
CA MET A 254 -11.69 -8.67 -12.79
C MET A 254 -10.21 -8.27 -12.71
N GLY A 255 -9.49 -8.67 -11.65
CA GLY A 255 -8.11 -8.30 -11.42
C GLY A 255 -7.94 -6.87 -10.89
N LYS A 256 -6.84 -6.64 -10.16
CA LYS A 256 -6.58 -5.43 -9.34
C LYS A 256 -6.79 -4.11 -10.08
N ARG A 257 -6.33 -4.01 -11.34
CA ARG A 257 -6.42 -2.78 -12.15
C ARG A 257 -7.85 -2.45 -12.56
N LEU A 258 -8.55 -3.39 -13.19
CA LEU A 258 -9.92 -3.17 -13.66
C LEU A 258 -10.89 -2.99 -12.49
N ALA A 259 -10.71 -3.75 -11.41
CA ALA A 259 -11.47 -3.60 -10.18
C ALA A 259 -11.29 -2.20 -9.58
N GLY A 260 -10.05 -1.71 -9.52
CA GLY A 260 -9.74 -0.35 -9.07
C GLY A 260 -10.42 0.72 -9.93
N MET A 261 -10.41 0.59 -11.25
CA MET A 261 -11.06 1.57 -12.14
C MET A 261 -12.58 1.57 -11.97
N TYR A 262 -13.19 0.40 -11.92
CA TYR A 262 -14.64 0.29 -11.82
C TYR A 262 -15.15 0.72 -10.45
N ALA A 263 -14.44 0.35 -9.37
CA ALA A 263 -14.73 0.82 -8.02
C ALA A 263 -14.63 2.34 -7.94
N LEU A 264 -13.58 2.95 -8.50
CA LEU A 264 -13.44 4.40 -8.50
C LEU A 264 -14.59 5.06 -9.26
N TYR A 265 -14.91 4.58 -10.46
CA TYR A 265 -16.02 5.10 -11.25
C TYR A 265 -17.35 5.03 -10.49
N LEU A 266 -17.66 3.89 -9.86
CA LEU A 266 -18.88 3.74 -9.07
C LEU A 266 -18.93 4.70 -7.88
N THR A 267 -17.80 4.87 -7.21
CA THR A 267 -17.65 5.76 -6.08
C THR A 267 -17.85 7.22 -6.49
N LEU A 268 -17.13 7.70 -7.51
CA LEU A 268 -17.24 9.09 -7.99
C LEU A 268 -18.64 9.42 -8.57
N ARG A 269 -19.39 8.41 -9.00
CA ARG A 269 -20.73 8.61 -9.57
C ARG A 269 -21.84 8.72 -8.51
N ARG A 270 -21.63 8.17 -7.32
CA ARG A 270 -22.68 7.99 -6.30
C ARG A 270 -22.53 8.89 -5.09
N GLU A 271 -21.35 9.43 -4.86
CA GLU A 271 -20.99 10.06 -3.61
C GLU A 271 -20.90 11.58 -3.76
N ALA A 272 -21.23 12.29 -2.67
CA ALA A 272 -21.16 13.74 -2.65
C ALA A 272 -19.72 14.20 -2.39
N PRO A 273 -19.24 15.23 -3.09
CA PRO A 273 -17.96 15.84 -2.77
C PRO A 273 -18.02 16.50 -1.39
N VAL A 274 -16.92 16.40 -0.65
CA VAL A 274 -16.67 17.13 0.59
C VAL A 274 -15.77 18.31 0.26
N ARG A 275 -16.14 19.51 0.69
CA ARG A 275 -15.30 20.70 0.56
C ARG A 275 -14.40 20.84 1.77
N ILE A 276 -13.09 20.76 1.54
CA ILE A 276 -12.06 20.90 2.57
C ILE A 276 -11.16 22.09 2.26
N SER A 277 -10.67 22.74 3.32
CA SER A 277 -9.66 23.79 3.25
C SER A 277 -8.39 23.33 3.96
N TYR A 278 -7.24 23.36 3.30
CA TYR A 278 -5.91 23.08 3.87
C TYR A 278 -4.87 23.97 3.19
N ASP A 279 -3.82 24.39 3.91
CA ASP A 279 -2.73 25.26 3.40
C ASP A 279 -3.24 26.46 2.57
N ASP A 280 -4.22 27.19 3.09
CA ASP A 280 -4.89 28.34 2.44
C ASP A 280 -5.56 28.04 1.08
N LYS A 281 -5.81 26.76 0.78
CA LYS A 281 -6.50 26.31 -0.43
C LYS A 281 -7.80 25.60 -0.07
N THR A 282 -8.87 25.96 -0.77
CA THR A 282 -10.16 25.27 -0.66
C THR A 282 -10.39 24.44 -1.90
N LEU A 283 -10.64 23.14 -1.71
CA LEU A 283 -10.96 22.22 -2.80
C LEU A 283 -12.14 21.32 -2.44
N GLU A 284 -12.76 20.77 -3.47
CA GLU A 284 -13.78 19.72 -3.34
C GLU A 284 -13.14 18.37 -3.63
N THR A 285 -13.30 17.43 -2.71
CA THR A 285 -12.76 16.08 -2.80
C THR A 285 -13.85 15.05 -2.56
N GLU A 286 -13.95 14.04 -3.43
CA GLU A 286 -14.81 12.86 -3.18
C GLU A 286 -14.04 11.76 -2.45
N LEU A 287 -12.71 11.82 -2.45
CA LEU A 287 -11.84 10.82 -1.89
C LEU A 287 -10.59 11.44 -1.26
N PHE A 288 -10.42 11.16 0.03
CA PHE A 288 -9.27 11.58 0.81
C PHE A 288 -8.74 10.37 1.57
N PHE A 289 -7.43 10.16 1.48
CA PHE A 289 -6.71 9.13 2.22
C PHE A 289 -5.55 9.77 2.96
N LEU A 290 -5.35 9.34 4.20
CA LEU A 290 -4.25 9.71 5.05
C LEU A 290 -3.68 8.42 5.64
N GLY A 291 -2.42 8.14 5.38
CA GLY A 291 -1.71 6.98 5.92
C GLY A 291 -0.62 7.37 6.90
N ASN A 292 -0.45 6.59 7.97
CA ASN A 292 0.74 6.65 8.80
C ASN A 292 1.92 6.02 8.05
N SER A 293 2.99 6.79 7.83
CA SER A 293 4.10 6.50 6.92
C SER A 293 3.73 6.46 5.43
N THR A 294 4.76 6.44 4.59
CA THR A 294 4.62 6.48 3.14
C THR A 294 4.07 5.17 2.58
N TYR A 295 2.97 5.22 1.83
CA TYR A 295 2.42 4.04 1.17
C TYR A 295 2.88 3.89 -0.28
N PHE A 296 2.89 2.65 -0.77
CA PHE A 296 3.24 2.30 -2.14
C PHE A 296 2.22 1.33 -2.77
N PRO A 297 2.07 1.35 -4.11
CA PRO A 297 2.62 2.36 -5.03
C PRO A 297 1.93 3.73 -4.88
N SER A 298 2.52 4.77 -5.46
CA SER A 298 1.87 6.07 -5.65
C SER A 298 0.57 5.94 -6.46
N GLY A 299 -0.29 6.95 -6.40
CA GLY A 299 -1.63 6.93 -6.98
C GLY A 299 -2.73 6.53 -5.98
N PHE A 300 -3.93 6.21 -6.48
CA PHE A 300 -5.12 6.17 -5.61
C PHE A 300 -5.41 4.83 -4.91
N ALA A 301 -4.50 3.88 -5.00
CA ALA A 301 -4.65 2.54 -4.45
C ALA A 301 -3.37 2.06 -3.75
N PRO A 302 -2.92 2.78 -2.70
CA PRO A 302 -1.82 2.30 -1.87
C PRO A 302 -2.14 0.92 -1.29
N SER A 303 -1.13 0.05 -1.19
CA SER A 303 -1.31 -1.30 -0.64
C SER A 303 -0.14 -1.81 0.20
N GLN A 304 1.01 -1.14 0.17
CA GLN A 304 2.20 -1.55 0.90
C GLN A 304 2.73 -0.39 1.71
N ARG A 305 3.05 -0.65 2.97
CA ARG A 305 3.73 0.28 3.86
C ARG A 305 5.11 -0.30 4.19
N PRO A 306 6.16 0.11 3.47
CA PRO A 306 7.47 -0.52 3.59
C PRO A 306 8.25 -0.08 4.83
N ARG A 307 7.87 1.06 5.40
CA ARG A 307 8.47 1.65 6.59
C ARG A 307 7.38 2.14 7.51
N LEU A 308 7.69 2.11 8.79
CA LEU A 308 6.86 2.61 9.89
C LEU A 308 7.63 3.67 10.70
N ASP A 309 8.76 4.18 10.20
CA ASP A 309 9.71 5.02 10.95
C ASP A 309 10.28 6.15 10.08
N ASP A 310 9.50 6.63 9.10
CA ASP A 310 9.90 7.63 8.12
C ASP A 310 9.57 9.08 8.53
N GLY A 311 8.78 9.28 9.59
CA GLY A 311 8.41 10.59 10.13
C GLY A 311 7.37 11.33 9.29
N LEU A 312 6.68 10.65 8.38
CA LEU A 312 5.80 11.27 7.39
C LEU A 312 4.38 10.70 7.45
N ILE A 313 3.41 11.54 7.10
CA ILE A 313 2.04 11.17 6.76
C ILE A 313 1.92 11.20 5.24
N ASP A 314 1.30 10.18 4.67
CA ASP A 314 0.96 10.11 3.25
C ASP A 314 -0.47 10.58 3.02
N VAL A 315 -0.63 11.79 2.51
CA VAL A 315 -1.93 12.40 2.21
C VAL A 315 -2.20 12.33 0.71
N ARG A 316 -3.32 11.70 0.33
CA ARG A 316 -3.76 11.54 -1.06
C ARG A 316 -5.16 12.10 -1.23
N ILE A 317 -5.27 13.12 -2.09
CA ILE A 317 -6.51 13.86 -2.30
C ILE A 317 -6.87 13.79 -3.78
N LEU A 318 -8.12 13.42 -4.06
CA LEU A 318 -8.67 13.47 -5.42
C LEU A 318 -9.67 14.62 -5.56
N GLU A 319 -9.21 15.69 -6.18
CA GLU A 319 -9.98 16.90 -6.43
C GLU A 319 -11.04 16.68 -7.53
N THR A 320 -12.30 16.93 -7.20
CA THR A 320 -13.44 16.75 -8.11
C THR A 320 -14.18 18.04 -8.46
N GLY A 321 -13.84 19.18 -7.85
CA GLY A 321 -14.52 20.46 -8.07
C GLY A 321 -14.32 21.15 -9.43
N ARG A 322 -13.44 20.64 -10.31
CA ARG A 322 -13.16 21.26 -11.63
C ARG A 322 -14.09 20.75 -12.73
N ARG A 323 -14.31 21.57 -13.77
CA ARG A 323 -15.07 21.15 -14.98
C ARG A 323 -14.47 19.88 -15.58
N LEU A 324 -15.33 18.90 -15.84
CA LEU A 324 -14.97 17.58 -16.39
C LEU A 324 -13.94 16.81 -15.53
N SER A 325 -13.82 17.11 -14.23
CA SER A 325 -12.89 16.45 -13.30
C SER A 325 -12.98 14.93 -13.37
N ARG A 326 -14.20 14.38 -13.27
CA ARG A 326 -14.47 12.93 -13.33
C ARG A 326 -13.99 12.29 -14.63
N LEU A 327 -14.22 12.94 -15.78
CA LEU A 327 -13.75 12.45 -17.08
C LEU A 327 -12.23 12.50 -17.19
N ARG A 328 -11.61 13.58 -16.67
CA ARG A 328 -10.16 13.74 -16.64
C ARG A 328 -9.49 12.70 -15.72
N ILE A 329 -10.06 12.43 -14.56
CA ILE A 329 -9.61 11.39 -13.61
C ILE A 329 -9.71 10.02 -14.28
N ALA A 330 -10.87 9.69 -14.87
CA ALA A 330 -11.06 8.42 -15.57
C ALA A 330 -10.05 8.24 -16.71
N THR A 331 -9.82 9.29 -17.50
CA THR A 331 -8.85 9.26 -18.61
C THR A 331 -7.40 9.12 -18.10
N ALA A 332 -7.02 9.88 -17.06
CA ALA A 332 -5.71 9.80 -16.45
C ALA A 332 -5.45 8.39 -15.87
N MET A 333 -6.46 7.75 -15.31
CA MET A 333 -6.38 6.38 -14.80
C MET A 333 -6.22 5.35 -15.93
N VAL A 334 -6.99 5.43 -17.01
CA VAL A 334 -6.83 4.56 -18.19
C VAL A 334 -5.43 4.68 -18.77
N LEU A 335 -4.90 5.91 -18.81
CA LEU A 335 -3.54 6.18 -19.27
C LEU A 335 -2.44 5.83 -18.24
N GLY A 336 -2.79 5.39 -17.03
CA GLY A 336 -1.83 5.10 -15.97
C GLY A 336 -1.04 6.33 -15.48
N ARG A 337 -1.62 7.52 -15.61
CA ARG A 337 -0.99 8.82 -15.32
C ARG A 337 -1.76 9.62 -14.26
N LEU A 338 -2.47 8.93 -13.37
CA LEU A 338 -3.24 9.62 -12.33
C LEU A 338 -2.34 10.49 -11.45
N GLU A 339 -1.13 10.03 -11.15
CA GLU A 339 -0.08 10.78 -10.43
C GLU A 339 0.27 12.14 -11.06
N ARG A 340 0.14 12.25 -12.39
CA ARG A 340 0.44 13.48 -13.13
C ARG A 340 -0.79 14.37 -13.33
N SER A 341 -1.95 13.91 -12.86
CA SER A 341 -3.18 14.68 -12.97
C SER A 341 -3.11 15.87 -12.00
N PRO A 342 -3.41 17.10 -12.44
CA PRO A 342 -3.49 18.24 -11.52
C PRO A 342 -4.69 18.17 -10.55
N LEU A 343 -5.47 17.09 -10.66
CA LEU A 343 -6.60 16.75 -9.77
C LEU A 343 -6.19 15.74 -8.69
N TYR A 344 -4.99 15.17 -8.79
CA TYR A 344 -4.46 14.26 -7.79
C TYR A 344 -3.36 15.00 -7.03
N HIS A 345 -3.52 15.08 -5.72
CA HIS A 345 -2.55 15.67 -4.82
C HIS A 345 -2.00 14.56 -3.94
N GLU A 346 -0.68 14.41 -3.93
CA GLU A 346 0.06 13.49 -3.08
C GLU A 346 1.03 14.33 -2.26
N LEU A 347 0.88 14.32 -0.94
CA LEU A 347 1.69 15.09 0.00
C LEU A 347 2.30 14.10 0.99
N GLN A 348 3.60 14.25 1.24
CA GLN A 348 4.33 13.50 2.25
C GLN A 348 4.84 14.52 3.26
N VAL A 349 4.12 14.67 4.37
CA VAL A 349 4.30 15.78 5.32
C VAL A 349 4.28 15.26 6.76
N PRO A 350 5.05 15.86 7.69
CA PRO A 350 5.02 15.46 9.10
C PRO A 350 3.74 15.91 9.83
N GLU A 351 3.03 16.89 9.28
CA GLU A 351 1.79 17.43 9.81
C GLU A 351 0.85 17.78 8.66
N PHE A 352 -0.44 17.52 8.86
CA PHE A 352 -1.49 17.89 7.92
C PHE A 352 -2.75 18.33 8.66
N ARG A 353 -3.28 19.50 8.31
CA ARG A 353 -4.50 20.04 8.93
C ARG A 353 -5.49 20.41 7.84
N PHE A 354 -6.77 20.10 8.06
CA PHE A 354 -7.84 20.59 7.20
C PHE A 354 -9.08 21.02 8.00
N VAL A 355 -9.84 21.94 7.41
CA VAL A 355 -11.15 22.41 7.90
C VAL A 355 -12.23 21.98 6.90
N ALA A 356 -13.32 21.39 7.38
CA ALA A 356 -14.49 21.07 6.58
C ALA A 356 -15.36 22.33 6.41
N VAL A 357 -15.55 22.78 5.17
CA VAL A 357 -16.15 24.10 4.87
C VAL A 357 -17.68 24.08 4.96
N ASP A 358 -18.31 22.99 4.53
CA ASP A 358 -19.77 22.90 4.42
C ASP A 358 -20.43 22.23 5.65
N GLY A 359 -19.66 22.01 6.74
CA GLY A 359 -20.10 21.42 8.00
C GLY A 359 -19.27 20.20 8.43
N PRO A 360 -19.54 19.66 9.64
CA PRO A 360 -18.81 18.51 10.17
C PRO A 360 -18.83 17.33 9.19
N THR A 361 -17.66 16.77 8.91
CA THR A 361 -17.52 15.61 8.03
C THR A 361 -17.02 14.41 8.81
N THR A 362 -17.59 13.25 8.53
CA THR A 362 -17.16 11.98 9.12
C THR A 362 -15.75 11.61 8.64
N VAL A 363 -14.81 11.54 9.59
CA VAL A 363 -13.46 11.05 9.37
C VAL A 363 -13.39 9.61 9.86
N ALA A 364 -13.24 8.64 8.95
CA ALA A 364 -13.05 7.25 9.33
C ALA A 364 -11.57 7.01 9.67
N HIS A 365 -11.29 6.38 10.81
CA HIS A 365 -9.94 6.01 11.25
C HIS A 365 -9.85 4.50 11.49
N ASP A 366 -8.73 3.90 11.07
CA ASP A 366 -8.39 2.48 11.25
C ASP A 366 -9.50 1.48 10.86
N GLY A 367 -10.31 1.85 9.85
CA GLY A 367 -11.37 1.01 9.29
C GLY A 367 -12.73 1.11 9.99
N GLU A 368 -12.82 1.87 11.08
CA GLU A 368 -14.04 2.13 11.83
C GLU A 368 -14.74 3.42 11.35
N VAL A 369 -16.05 3.50 11.56
CA VAL A 369 -16.82 4.71 11.27
C VAL A 369 -16.48 5.72 12.35
N GLY A 370 -15.65 6.71 12.02
CA GLY A 370 -15.21 7.69 12.99
C GLY A 370 -16.17 8.87 13.14
N GLU A 371 -15.67 9.93 13.75
CA GLU A 371 -16.47 11.04 14.23
C GLU A 371 -16.66 12.14 13.19
N ALA A 372 -17.74 12.91 13.35
CA ALA A 372 -18.00 14.08 12.53
C ALA A 372 -17.18 15.27 13.07
N LEU A 373 -16.13 15.64 12.34
CA LEU A 373 -15.21 16.70 12.71
C LEU A 373 -15.37 17.90 11.77
N SER A 374 -15.42 19.11 12.35
CA SER A 374 -15.35 20.35 11.57
C SER A 374 -13.92 20.70 11.18
N GLU A 375 -12.96 20.24 11.98
CA GLU A 375 -11.54 20.44 11.79
C GLU A 375 -10.80 19.18 12.25
N ALA A 376 -9.77 18.79 11.49
CA ALA A 376 -8.87 17.72 11.89
C ALA A 376 -7.42 18.11 11.63
N SER A 377 -6.59 17.96 12.67
CA SER A 377 -5.14 18.08 12.62
C SER A 377 -4.50 16.72 12.83
N PHE A 378 -3.55 16.35 11.97
CA PHE A 378 -2.80 15.11 12.02
C PHE A 378 -1.32 15.46 12.15
N SER A 379 -0.65 14.92 13.16
CA SER A 379 0.79 15.11 13.36
C SER A 379 1.49 13.78 13.59
N VAL A 380 2.69 13.62 13.03
CA VAL A 380 3.51 12.44 13.27
C VAL A 380 4.21 12.55 14.61
N ARG A 381 4.06 11.51 15.43
CA ARG A 381 4.90 11.24 16.59
C ARG A 381 6.04 10.32 16.15
N TYR A 382 7.14 10.95 15.73
CA TYR A 382 8.30 10.25 15.16
C TYR A 382 8.92 9.28 16.17
N ARG A 383 8.99 8.00 15.82
CA ARG A 383 9.61 6.92 16.61
C ARG A 383 9.12 6.91 18.06
N ALA A 384 7.82 7.13 18.24
CA ALA A 384 7.23 7.28 19.56
C ALA A 384 6.95 5.95 20.25
N LEU A 385 6.61 4.91 19.49
CA LEU A 385 6.19 3.63 20.05
C LEU A 385 7.24 2.54 19.83
N PRO A 386 7.88 2.00 20.89
CA PRO A 386 8.65 0.78 20.77
C PRO A 386 7.71 -0.42 20.62
N VAL A 387 7.88 -1.20 19.55
CA VAL A 387 7.04 -2.36 19.24
C VAL A 387 7.89 -3.61 19.05
N PHE A 388 7.46 -4.72 19.63
CA PHE A 388 8.05 -6.04 19.39
C PHE A 388 7.78 -6.49 17.95
N ARG A 389 8.86 -6.75 17.21
CA ARG A 389 8.80 -7.21 15.83
C ARG A 389 10.02 -8.03 15.42
N PRO A 390 9.90 -8.92 14.44
CA PRO A 390 11.05 -9.51 13.77
C PRO A 390 11.94 -8.41 13.18
N LEU A 391 13.23 -8.44 13.52
CA LEU A 391 14.26 -7.61 12.90
C LEU A 391 14.87 -8.36 11.70
N PRO A 392 15.24 -7.64 10.62
CA PRO A 392 15.80 -8.24 9.41
C PRO A 392 17.17 -8.88 9.60
#